data_AF-A0A6B2NUE0-F1
#
_entry.id   AF-A0A6B2NUE0-F1
#
_cell.length_a   1.000
_cell.length_b   1.000
_cell.length_c   1.000
_cell.angle_alpha   90.00
_cell.angle_beta   90.00
_cell.angle_gamma   90.00
#
_symmetry.space_group_name_H-M   'P 1'
#
loop_
_entity.id
_entity.type
_entity.pdbx_description
1 polymer ?
#
loop_
_entity_poly.entity_id
_entity_poly.type
_entity_poly.pdbx_seq_one_letter_code
_entity_poly.pdbx_strand_id
1 'polypeptide(L)'
;MHPYLEIRRRMLDKAMRRYVLADIAWRQGLEQAALLVPGAIGRGYLMIGNPGSRVRRLYDERDRALQRLTAARAKLHEARGRVRVDRRILLIARG
;
A
#
# COMPACT_ATOMS: atom_id res chain seq x y z
N MET A 1 -16.71 5.84 16.79
CA MET A 1 -15.32 6.14 16.37
C MET A 1 -15.27 7.58 15.87
N HIS A 2 -14.21 8.36 16.14
CA HIS A 2 -14.15 9.79 15.80
C HIS A 2 -14.25 9.99 14.26
N PRO A 3 -15.09 10.91 13.72
CA PRO A 3 -15.32 11.05 12.27
C PRO A 3 -14.04 11.23 11.45
N TYR A 4 -13.06 11.96 11.99
CA TYR A 4 -11.73 12.11 11.37
C TYR A 4 -10.98 10.77 11.21
N LEU A 5 -11.12 9.83 12.16
CA LEU A 5 -10.50 8.50 12.08
C LEU A 5 -11.21 7.60 11.07
N GLU A 6 -12.53 7.72 10.92
CA GLU A 6 -13.32 6.99 9.91
C GLU A 6 -12.84 7.30 8.49
N ILE A 7 -12.63 8.59 8.18
CA ILE A 7 -12.13 9.02 6.87
C ILE A 7 -10.76 8.40 6.59
N ARG A 8 -9.85 8.44 7.56
CA ARG A 8 -8.51 7.87 7.43
C ARG A 8 -8.53 6.35 7.31
N ARG A 9 -9.45 5.68 8.02
CA ARG A 9 -9.64 4.23 7.91
C ARG A 9 -10.13 3.83 6.51
N ARG A 10 -11.12 4.52 5.96
CA ARG A 10 -11.60 4.29 4.59
C ARG A 10 -10.51 4.49 3.55
N MET A 11 -9.65 5.52 3.72
CA MET A 11 -8.50 5.73 2.84
C MET A 11 -7.50 4.57 2.91
N LEU A 12 -7.23 4.04 4.12
CA LEU A 12 -6.37 2.88 4.30
C LEU A 12 -6.95 1.65 3.59
N ASP A 13 -8.25 1.38 3.76
CA ASP A 13 -8.91 0.23 3.15
C ASP A 13 -8.86 0.31 1.61
N LYS A 14 -9.08 1.51 1.04
CA LYS A 14 -8.96 1.75 -0.41
C LYS A 14 -7.52 1.51 -0.89
N ALA A 15 -6.53 2.01 -0.16
CA ALA A 15 -5.12 1.83 -0.52
C ALA A 15 -4.69 0.36 -0.43
N MET A 16 -5.17 -0.36 0.59
CA MET A 16 -4.92 -1.80 0.76
C MET A 16 -5.47 -2.59 -0.43
N ARG A 17 -6.74 -2.37 -0.81
CA ARG A 17 -7.35 -3.02 -1.98
C ARG A 17 -6.56 -2.74 -3.26
N ARG A 18 -6.13 -1.50 -3.47
CA ARG A 18 -5.36 -1.14 -4.66
C ARG A 18 -4.00 -1.84 -4.69
N TYR A 19 -3.33 -1.95 -3.55
CA TYR A 19 -2.07 -2.69 -3.44
C TYR A 19 -2.25 -4.17 -3.75
N VAL A 20 -3.24 -4.83 -3.13
CA VAL A 20 -3.52 -6.26 -3.36
C VAL A 20 -3.78 -6.53 -4.85
N LEU A 21 -4.61 -5.72 -5.50
CA LEU A 21 -4.89 -5.88 -6.93
C LEU A 21 -3.64 -5.69 -7.79
N ALA A 22 -2.78 -4.72 -7.47
CA ALA A 22 -1.54 -4.48 -8.20
C ALA A 22 -0.51 -5.60 -7.98
N ASP A 23 -0.43 -6.16 -6.76
CA ASP A 23 0.44 -7.28 -6.44
C ASP A 23 0.02 -8.56 -7.20
N ILE A 24 -1.28 -8.86 -7.24
CA ILE A 24 -1.82 -9.98 -8.03
C ILE A 24 -1.49 -9.80 -9.52
N ALA A 25 -1.77 -8.62 -10.08
CA ALA A 25 -1.52 -8.34 -11.50
C ALA A 25 -0.03 -8.48 -11.85
N TRP A 26 0.86 -8.03 -10.97
CA TRP A 26 2.30 -8.19 -11.17
C TRP A 26 2.75 -9.65 -11.10
N ARG A 27 2.27 -10.44 -10.14
CA ARG A 27 2.55 -11.88 -10.05
C ARG A 27 2.08 -12.64 -11.30
N GLN A 28 0.87 -12.38 -11.75
CA GLN A 28 0.36 -12.94 -13.00
C GLN A 28 1.23 -12.52 -14.20
N GLY A 29 1.68 -11.26 -14.24
CA GLY A 29 2.62 -10.79 -15.25
C GLY A 29 3.95 -11.55 -15.26
N LEU A 30 4.46 -11.91 -14.09
CA LEU A 30 5.66 -12.74 -13.95
C LEU A 30 5.43 -14.17 -14.45
N GLU A 31 4.32 -14.80 -14.05
CA GLU A 31 3.95 -16.14 -14.51
C GLU A 31 3.86 -16.19 -16.05
N GLN A 32 3.20 -15.20 -16.66
CA GLN A 32 3.11 -15.12 -18.12
C GLN A 32 4.46 -14.87 -18.80
N ALA A 33 5.31 -14.03 -18.22
CA ALA A 33 6.65 -13.80 -18.76
C ALA A 33 7.54 -15.05 -18.69
N ALA A 34 7.38 -15.86 -17.64
CA ALA A 34 8.13 -17.10 -17.46
C ALA A 34 7.77 -18.18 -18.48
N LEU A 35 6.56 -18.15 -19.04
CA LEU A 35 6.18 -19.03 -20.17
C LEU A 35 7.00 -18.75 -21.44
N LEU A 36 7.46 -17.51 -21.61
CA LEU A 36 8.18 -17.08 -22.81
C LEU A 36 9.71 -17.14 -22.65
N VAL A 37 10.21 -17.13 -21.42
CA VAL A 37 11.64 -17.13 -21.12
C VAL A 37 11.94 -18.18 -20.05
N PRO A 38 12.42 -19.37 -20.43
CA PRO A 38 12.84 -20.40 -19.49
C PRO A 38 13.90 -19.84 -18.52
N GLY A 39 13.66 -19.98 -17.20
CA GLY A 39 14.57 -19.47 -16.17
C GLY A 39 14.38 -18.01 -15.77
N ALA A 40 13.37 -17.29 -16.31
CA ALA A 40 13.08 -15.92 -15.90
C ALA A 40 12.60 -15.78 -14.44
N ILE A 41 12.20 -16.87 -13.79
CA ILE A 41 11.88 -16.90 -12.35
C ILE A 41 12.95 -17.75 -11.65
N GLY A 42 13.95 -17.08 -11.09
CA GLY A 42 14.98 -17.72 -10.25
C GLY A 42 14.63 -17.64 -8.76
N ARG A 43 14.98 -18.67 -7.99
CA ARG A 43 14.91 -18.60 -6.52
C ARG A 43 16.02 -17.66 -6.02
N GLY A 44 15.64 -16.52 -5.47
CA GLY A 44 16.56 -15.62 -4.75
C GLY A 44 16.59 -14.17 -5.24
N TYR A 45 16.02 -13.85 -6.41
CA TYR A 45 15.88 -12.47 -6.88
C TYR A 45 14.45 -12.20 -7.37
N LEU A 46 13.85 -11.12 -6.87
CA LEU A 46 12.60 -10.60 -7.42
C LEU A 46 12.92 -9.97 -8.79
N MET A 47 12.49 -10.62 -9.88
CA MET A 47 12.65 -10.01 -11.19
C MET A 47 11.66 -8.85 -11.34
N ILE A 48 12.16 -7.61 -11.30
CA ILE A 48 11.33 -6.40 -11.47
C ILE A 48 10.99 -6.12 -12.94
N GLY A 49 11.50 -6.93 -13.86
CA GLY A 49 11.36 -6.78 -15.30
C GLY A 49 12.31 -5.74 -15.90
N ASN A 50 12.62 -5.89 -17.18
CA ASN A 50 13.43 -4.94 -17.94
C ASN A 50 12.68 -3.60 -18.11
N PRO A 51 13.40 -2.46 -18.13
CA PRO A 51 12.81 -1.17 -18.49
C PRO A 51 11.95 -1.24 -19.75
N GLY A 52 10.78 -0.61 -19.74
CA GLY A 52 9.83 -0.64 -20.86
C GLY A 52 8.98 -1.92 -20.99
N SER A 53 9.37 -3.02 -20.31
CA SER A 53 8.58 -4.26 -20.34
C SER A 53 7.22 -4.12 -19.63
N ARG A 54 6.27 -4.98 -19.98
CA ARG A 54 4.98 -5.06 -19.28
C ARG A 54 5.16 -5.43 -17.80
N VAL A 55 6.06 -6.36 -17.48
CA VAL A 55 6.39 -6.74 -16.10
C VAL A 55 6.89 -5.55 -15.30
N ARG A 56 7.75 -4.71 -15.90
CA ARG A 56 8.25 -3.51 -15.24
C ARG A 56 7.15 -2.50 -14.95
N ARG A 57 6.23 -2.27 -15.89
CA ARG A 57 5.06 -1.40 -15.65
C ARG A 57 4.20 -1.91 -14.49
N LEU A 58 3.93 -3.22 -14.44
CA LEU A 58 3.17 -3.84 -13.35
C LEU A 58 3.90 -3.72 -12.00
N TYR A 59 5.23 -3.88 -12.00
CA TYR A 59 6.05 -3.67 -10.82
C TYR A 59 5.96 -2.22 -10.32
N ASP A 60 6.12 -1.23 -11.20
CA ASP A 60 6.05 0.18 -10.84
C ASP A 60 4.65 0.56 -10.32
N GLU A 61 3.58 -0.01 -10.88
CA GLU A 61 2.22 0.16 -10.37
C GLU A 61 2.04 -0.44 -8.97
N ARG A 62 2.55 -1.65 -8.74
CA ARG A 62 2.59 -2.29 -7.42
C ARG A 62 3.35 -1.44 -6.41
N ASP A 63 4.52 -0.93 -6.78
CA ASP A 63 5.35 -0.12 -5.90
C ASP A 63 4.66 1.19 -5.53
N ARG A 64 4.09 1.91 -6.51
CA ARG A 64 3.27 3.10 -6.24
C ARG A 64 2.06 2.81 -5.37
N ALA A 65 1.44 1.65 -5.50
CA ALA A 65 0.32 1.25 -4.65
C ALA A 65 0.78 0.97 -3.22
N LEU A 66 1.93 0.31 -3.04
CA LEU A 66 2.55 0.07 -1.74
C LEU A 66 2.93 1.38 -1.04
N GLN A 67 3.56 2.31 -1.75
CA GLN A 67 3.90 3.63 -1.21
C GLN A 67 2.65 4.36 -0.68
N ARG A 68 1.53 4.34 -1.43
CA ARG A 68 0.26 4.93 -1.00
C ARG A 68 -0.34 4.22 0.22
N LEU A 69 -0.25 2.89 0.28
CA LEU A 69 -0.68 2.12 1.45
C LEU A 69 0.12 2.49 2.69
N THR A 70 1.45 2.57 2.59
CA THR A 70 2.34 2.99 3.68
C THR A 70 1.99 4.41 4.16
N ALA A 71 1.79 5.34 3.23
CA ALA A 71 1.38 6.71 3.57
C ALA A 71 0.00 6.76 4.25
N ALA A 72 -0.98 5.98 3.79
CA ALA A 72 -2.30 5.90 4.41
C ALA A 72 -2.23 5.34 5.85
N ARG A 73 -1.37 4.34 6.08
CA ARG A 73 -1.13 3.77 7.40
C ARG A 73 -0.49 4.79 8.36
N ALA A 74 0.52 5.54 7.90
CA ALA A 74 1.15 6.60 8.68
C ALA A 74 0.13 7.69 9.07
N LYS A 75 -0.68 8.16 8.10
CA LYS A 75 -1.70 9.19 8.35
C LYS A 75 -2.78 8.75 9.34
N LEU A 76 -3.19 7.47 9.32
CA LEU A 76 -4.11 6.95 10.32
C LEU A 76 -3.47 6.90 11.71
N HIS A 77 -2.19 6.52 11.79
CA HIS A 77 -1.46 6.50 13.06
C HIS A 77 -1.35 7.91 13.66
N GLU A 78 -0.95 8.91 12.87
CA GLU A 78 -0.91 10.31 13.29
C GLU A 78 -2.29 10.82 13.75
N ALA A 79 -3.35 10.49 13.00
CA ALA A 79 -4.70 10.91 13.34
C ALA A 79 -5.16 10.35 14.69
N ARG A 80 -4.78 9.11 15.02
CA ARG A 80 -5.03 8.52 16.34
C ARG A 80 -4.28 9.27 17.45
N GLY A 81 -3.06 9.73 17.18
CA GLY A 81 -2.30 10.57 18.10
C GLY A 81 -3.02 11.88 18.41
N ARG A 82 -3.48 12.60 17.37
CA ARG A 82 -4.17 13.89 17.53
C ARG A 82 -5.46 13.77 18.36
N VAL A 83 -6.33 12.82 18.03
CA VAL A 83 -7.58 12.60 18.78
C VAL A 83 -7.34 12.29 20.26
N ARG A 84 -6.24 11.59 20.60
CA ARG A 84 -5.87 11.31 21.99
C ARG A 84 -5.44 12.59 22.73
N VAL A 85 -4.68 13.46 22.07
CA VAL A 85 -4.25 14.76 22.64
C VAL A 85 -5.45 15.66 22.86
N ASP A 86 -6.34 15.80 21.87
CA ASP A 86 -7.53 16.65 21.97
C ASP A 86 -8.43 16.21 23.14
N ARG A 87 -8.62 14.89 23.31
CA ARG A 87 -9.40 14.35 24.43
C ARG A 87 -8.77 14.66 25.78
N ARG A 88 -7.43 14.62 25.88
CA ARG A 88 -6.71 14.91 27.12
C ARG A 88 -6.84 16.40 27.50
N ILE A 89 -6.69 17.30 26.54
CA ILE A 89 -6.86 18.75 26.75
C ILE A 89 -8.28 19.06 27.22
N LEU A 90 -9.29 18.43 26.59
CA LEU A 90 -10.70 18.65 26.92
C LEU A 90 -11.06 18.16 28.34
N LEU A 91 -10.38 17.13 28.85
CA LEU A 91 -10.53 16.66 30.23
C LEU A 91 -9.88 17.63 31.24
N ILE A 92 -8.71 18.20 30.91
CA ILE A 92 -8.03 19.18 31.77
C ILE A 92 -8.83 20.49 31.84
N ALA A 93 -9.44 20.93 30.74
CA ALA A 93 -10.21 22.18 30.70
C ALA A 93 -11.59 22.10 31.39
N ARG A 94 -12.00 20.93 31.89
CA ARG A 94 -13.32 20.70 32.51
C ARG A 94 -13.25 20.34 34.01
N GLY A 95 -12.04 20.22 34.57
CA GLY A 95 -11.81 19.99 36.00
C GLY A 95 -11.19 21.22 36.63
#